data_AF-A0A970VW15-F1
#
_entry.id   AF-A0A970VW15-F1
#
_cell.length_a   1.000
_cell.length_b   1.000
_cell.length_c   1.000
_cell.angle_alpha   90.00
_cell.angle_beta   90.00
_cell.angle_gamma   90.00
#
_symmetry.space_group_name_H-M   'P 1'
#
loop_
_entity.id
_entity.type
_entity.pdbx_description
1 polymer ?
#
loop_
_entity_poly.entity_id
_entity_poly.type
_entity_poly.pdbx_seq_one_letter_code
_entity_poly.pdbx_strand_id
1 'polypeptide(L)'
;LFKSAIFETAKIATMIFFLLAGATVYGRFFSLSQIPAAIGEFVAGLAVPNWIILAIIIVVYLILGFFIDALPLILLTIPIFYPVVVGTLHYDPLWFGVILVIVLGMGAMTPPVGINCYIMKSMLKDVPLNRIFSGVWPFVISNLICCVILIAFPIIVTFLPGLFK
;
A
#
# COMPACT_ATOMS: atom_id res chain seq x y z
N LEU A 1 -0.11 21.43 -27.41
CA LEU A 1 -1.04 20.80 -26.45
C LEU A 1 -1.14 19.29 -26.65
N PHE A 2 -1.75 18.76 -27.72
CA PHE A 2 -1.93 17.29 -27.90
C PHE A 2 -0.62 16.47 -27.86
N LYS A 3 0.41 16.87 -28.63
CA LYS A 3 1.73 16.18 -28.62
C LYS A 3 2.40 16.18 -27.22
N SER A 4 2.25 17.27 -26.46
CA SER A 4 2.83 17.38 -25.12
C SER A 4 2.07 16.52 -24.10
N ALA A 5 0.74 16.46 -24.17
CA ALA A 5 -0.06 15.59 -23.33
C ALA A 5 0.24 14.09 -23.56
N ILE A 6 0.41 13.68 -24.83
CA ILE A 6 0.82 12.31 -25.16
C ILE A 6 2.20 12.00 -24.60
N PHE A 7 3.16 12.92 -24.76
CA PHE A 7 4.53 12.69 -24.30
C PHE A 7 4.63 12.59 -22.77
N GLU A 8 3.93 13.45 -22.02
CA GLU A 8 3.87 13.36 -20.55
C GLU A 8 3.22 12.06 -20.09
N THR A 9 2.12 11.65 -20.72
CA THR A 9 1.46 10.36 -20.41
C THR A 9 2.38 9.18 -20.69
N ALA A 10 3.06 9.19 -21.84
CA ALA A 10 4.01 8.14 -22.23
C ALA A 10 5.20 8.07 -21.27
N LYS A 11 5.68 9.20 -20.77
CA LYS A 11 6.77 9.27 -19.79
C LYS A 11 6.39 8.59 -18.47
N ILE A 12 5.21 8.91 -17.92
CA ILE A 12 4.70 8.28 -16.69
C ILE A 12 4.51 6.78 -16.91
N ALA A 13 3.88 6.39 -18.03
CA ALA A 13 3.69 4.98 -18.37
C ALA A 13 5.03 4.23 -18.46
N THR A 14 6.05 4.82 -19.10
CA THR A 14 7.39 4.23 -19.24
C THR A 14 8.05 4.02 -17.88
N MET A 15 7.92 4.97 -16.94
CA MET A 15 8.42 4.81 -15.58
C MET A 15 7.73 3.64 -14.86
N ILE A 16 6.41 3.51 -14.99
CA ILE A 16 5.64 2.40 -14.40
C ILE A 16 6.07 1.05 -14.99
N PHE A 17 6.20 0.94 -16.32
CA PHE A 17 6.66 -0.29 -16.97
C PHE A 17 8.09 -0.65 -16.57
N PHE A 18 8.98 0.33 -16.41
CA PHE A 18 10.34 0.10 -15.94
C PHE A 18 10.37 -0.43 -14.50
N LEU A 19 9.57 0.15 -13.61
CA LEU A 19 9.41 -0.34 -12.24
C LEU A 19 8.84 -1.76 -12.21
N LEU A 20 7.85 -2.06 -13.06
CA LEU A 20 7.27 -3.40 -13.17
C LEU A 20 8.33 -4.42 -13.63
N ALA A 21 9.14 -4.08 -14.64
CA ALA A 21 10.25 -4.92 -15.09
C ALA A 21 11.25 -5.18 -13.95
N GLY A 22 11.68 -4.12 -13.24
CA GLY A 22 12.57 -4.25 -12.08
C GLY A 22 11.97 -5.12 -10.97
N ALA A 23 10.69 -4.94 -10.66
CA ALA A 23 9.97 -5.70 -9.65
C ALA A 23 9.86 -7.19 -9.99
N THR A 24 9.66 -7.54 -11.27
CA THR A 24 9.64 -8.95 -11.69
C THR A 24 10.99 -9.64 -11.51
N VAL A 25 12.09 -8.94 -11.83
CA VAL A 25 13.46 -9.45 -11.62
C VAL A 25 13.75 -9.56 -10.11
N TYR A 26 13.40 -8.52 -9.35
CA TYR A 26 13.55 -8.49 -7.90
C TYR A 26 12.78 -9.63 -7.22
N GLY A 27 11.51 -9.84 -7.59
CA GLY A 27 10.69 -10.93 -7.05
C GLY A 27 11.26 -12.32 -7.34
N ARG A 28 11.84 -12.53 -8.52
CA ARG A 28 12.55 -13.79 -8.85
C ARG A 28 13.81 -13.97 -7.98
N PHE A 29 14.62 -12.93 -7.83
CA PHE A 29 15.78 -12.98 -6.96
C PHE A 29 15.39 -13.30 -5.51
N PHE A 30 14.33 -12.65 -5.01
CA PHE A 30 13.81 -12.85 -3.66
C PHE A 30 13.26 -14.26 -3.44
N SER A 31 12.59 -14.83 -4.46
CA SER A 31 12.11 -16.21 -4.41
C SER A 31 13.25 -17.24 -4.42
N LEU A 32 14.37 -16.94 -5.09
CA LEU A 32 15.53 -17.85 -5.18
C LEU A 32 16.43 -17.77 -3.95
N SER A 33 16.49 -16.62 -3.27
CA SER A 33 17.38 -16.37 -2.14
C SER A 33 16.93 -17.00 -0.82
N GLN A 34 15.80 -17.72 -0.80
CA GLN A 34 15.18 -18.32 0.40
C GLN A 34 14.84 -17.31 1.52
N ILE A 35 14.92 -16.00 1.25
CA ILE A 35 14.56 -14.96 2.23
C ILE A 35 13.11 -15.09 2.71
N PRO A 36 12.11 -15.37 1.85
CA PRO A 36 10.73 -15.61 2.32
C PRO A 36 10.61 -16.74 3.33
N ALA A 37 11.37 -17.83 3.14
CA ALA A 37 11.38 -18.96 4.05
C ALA A 37 12.02 -18.57 5.40
N ALA A 38 13.16 -17.88 5.37
CA ALA A 38 13.82 -17.39 6.59
C ALA A 38 12.96 -16.39 7.38
N ILE A 39 12.25 -15.49 6.70
CA ILE A 39 11.30 -14.57 7.36
C ILE A 39 10.12 -15.34 7.93
N GLY A 40 9.58 -16.33 7.20
CA GLY A 40 8.52 -17.21 7.69
C GLY A 40 8.91 -17.96 8.96
N GLU A 41 10.11 -18.54 9.01
CA GLU A 41 10.66 -19.20 10.19
C GLU A 41 10.87 -18.22 11.36
N PHE A 42 11.39 -17.02 11.08
CA PHE A 42 11.54 -15.97 12.10
C PHE A 42 10.19 -15.56 12.70
N VAL A 43 9.18 -15.36 11.86
CA VAL A 43 7.82 -15.02 12.26
C VAL A 43 7.13 -16.18 12.99
N ALA A 44 7.38 -17.43 12.59
CA ALA A 44 6.86 -18.61 13.27
C ALA A 44 7.53 -18.87 14.63
N GLY A 45 8.81 -18.50 14.78
CA GLY A 45 9.54 -18.57 16.05
C GLY A 45 9.16 -17.46 17.04
N LEU A 46 8.55 -16.38 16.55
CA LEU A 46 7.97 -15.33 17.36
C LEU A 46 6.66 -15.84 17.98
N ALA A 47 6.65 -16.10 19.29
CA ALA A 47 5.47 -16.51 20.06
C ALA A 47 4.46 -15.36 20.27
N VAL A 48 4.17 -14.59 19.21
CA VAL A 48 3.20 -13.50 19.19
C VAL A 48 1.99 -13.87 18.34
N PRO A 49 0.78 -13.41 18.70
CA PRO A 49 -0.40 -13.59 17.88
C PRO A 49 -0.25 -13.02 16.46
N ASN A 50 -0.80 -13.72 15.47
CA ASN A 50 -0.78 -13.34 14.05
C ASN A 50 -1.30 -11.91 13.77
N TRP A 51 -2.23 -11.41 14.59
CA TRP A 51 -2.77 -10.05 14.45
C TRP A 51 -1.75 -8.96 14.81
N ILE A 52 -0.78 -9.23 15.70
CA ILE A 52 0.28 -8.29 16.06
C ILE A 52 1.24 -8.11 14.89
N ILE A 53 1.64 -9.22 14.28
CA ILE A 53 2.54 -9.21 13.11
C ILE A 53 1.87 -8.44 11.96
N LEU A 54 0.59 -8.69 11.71
CA LEU A 54 -0.19 -7.95 10.73
C LEU A 54 -0.27 -6.45 11.05
N ALA A 55 -0.51 -6.07 12.31
CA ALA A 55 -0.53 -4.66 12.72
C ALA A 55 0.82 -3.98 12.48
N ILE A 56 1.93 -4.66 12.77
CA ILE A 56 3.28 -4.17 12.47
C ILE A 56 3.46 -3.96 10.96
N ILE A 57 3.05 -4.92 10.13
CA ILE A 57 3.12 -4.81 8.66
C ILE A 57 2.34 -3.58 8.19
N ILE A 58 1.10 -3.39 8.66
CA ILE A 58 0.26 -2.24 8.32
C ILE A 58 0.93 -0.92 8.72
N VAL A 59 1.51 -0.85 9.91
CA VAL A 59 2.24 0.35 10.38
C VAL A 59 3.46 0.63 9.51
N VAL A 60 4.23 -0.39 9.14
CA VAL A 60 5.37 -0.25 8.22
C VAL A 60 4.91 0.26 6.86
N TYR A 61 3.81 -0.27 6.31
CA TYR A 61 3.22 0.22 5.06
C TYR A 61 2.75 1.66 5.15
N LEU A 62 2.15 2.05 6.28
CA LEU A 62 1.71 3.43 6.50
C LEU A 62 2.90 4.39 6.54
N ILE A 63 3.97 4.04 7.26
CA ILE A 63 5.20 4.84 7.34
C ILE A 63 5.87 4.95 5.98
N LEU A 64 6.06 3.83 5.27
CA LEU A 64 6.66 3.84 3.93
C LEU A 64 5.79 4.61 2.92
N GLY A 65 4.47 4.46 3.02
CA GLY A 65 3.48 5.14 2.17
C GLY A 65 3.43 6.65 2.41
N PHE A 66 4.01 7.16 3.50
CA PHE A 66 4.21 8.59 3.65
C PHE A 66 5.25 9.13 2.67
N PHE A 67 6.30 8.37 2.34
CA PHE A 67 7.43 8.84 1.53
C PHE A 67 7.39 8.40 0.07
N ILE A 68 6.84 7.21 -0.18
CA ILE A 68 6.89 6.56 -1.49
C ILE A 68 5.46 6.46 -2.04
N ASP A 69 5.32 6.75 -3.33
CA ASP A 69 4.05 6.57 -4.04
C ASP A 69 3.58 5.10 -4.01
N ALA A 70 2.26 4.90 -4.10
CA ALA A 70 1.63 3.60 -3.87
C ALA A 70 2.13 2.52 -4.84
N LEU A 71 2.21 2.81 -6.14
CA LEU A 71 2.58 1.81 -7.15
C LEU A 71 4.03 1.29 -6.97
N PRO A 72 5.07 2.14 -6.90
CA PRO A 72 6.44 1.68 -6.63
C PRO A 72 6.55 0.89 -5.32
N LEU A 73 5.86 1.34 -4.28
CA LEU A 73 5.90 0.70 -2.97
C LEU A 73 5.28 -0.70 -3.00
N ILE A 74 4.11 -0.86 -3.63
CA ILE A 74 3.46 -2.16 -3.84
C ILE A 74 4.40 -3.12 -4.55
N LEU A 75 4.93 -2.71 -5.70
CA LEU A 75 5.76 -3.56 -6.55
C LEU A 75 7.05 -4.04 -5.85
N LEU A 76 7.63 -3.19 -5.01
CA LEU A 76 8.82 -3.51 -4.23
C LEU A 76 8.50 -4.46 -3.06
N THR A 77 7.39 -4.22 -2.36
CA THR A 77 7.13 -4.83 -1.05
C THR A 77 6.30 -6.10 -1.12
N ILE A 78 5.50 -6.29 -2.17
CA ILE A 78 4.69 -7.51 -2.36
C ILE A 78 5.54 -8.78 -2.26
N PRO A 79 6.70 -8.92 -2.94
CA PRO A 79 7.52 -10.13 -2.85
C PRO A 79 7.98 -10.48 -1.43
N ILE A 80 7.99 -9.49 -0.54
CA ILE A 80 8.45 -9.61 0.84
C ILE A 80 7.28 -9.95 1.76
N PHE A 81 6.22 -9.13 1.78
CA PHE A 81 5.13 -9.26 2.75
C PHE A 81 4.05 -10.24 2.32
N TYR A 82 3.82 -10.43 1.02
CA TYR A 82 2.84 -11.39 0.53
C TYR A 82 3.08 -12.83 1.03
N PRO A 83 4.28 -13.43 0.92
CA PRO A 83 4.52 -14.78 1.43
C PRO A 83 4.38 -14.88 2.95
N VAL A 84 4.64 -13.80 3.69
CA VAL A 84 4.44 -13.76 5.15
C VAL A 84 2.94 -13.79 5.49
N VAL A 85 2.17 -12.89 4.90
CA VAL A 85 0.74 -12.72 5.21
C VAL A 85 -0.11 -13.89 4.71
N VAL A 86 0.13 -14.34 3.48
CA VAL A 86 -0.67 -15.42 2.86
C VAL A 86 -0.06 -16.79 3.17
N GLY A 87 1.26 -16.92 3.09
CA GLY A 87 1.94 -18.21 3.23
C GLY A 87 2.08 -18.65 4.68
N THR A 88 2.51 -17.75 5.58
CA THR A 88 2.79 -18.09 7.00
C THR A 88 1.58 -17.83 7.90
N LEU A 89 0.92 -16.67 7.73
CA LEU A 89 -0.20 -16.28 8.57
C LEU A 89 -1.57 -16.75 8.05
N HIS A 90 -1.61 -17.31 6.84
CA HIS A 90 -2.80 -17.86 6.19
C HIS A 90 -3.97 -16.87 6.02
N TYR A 91 -3.68 -15.58 5.87
CA TYR A 91 -4.70 -14.59 5.53
C TYR A 91 -5.07 -14.65 4.04
N ASP A 92 -6.28 -14.20 3.73
CA ASP A 92 -6.78 -14.15 2.36
C ASP A 92 -6.02 -13.08 1.52
N PRO A 93 -5.52 -13.44 0.33
CA PRO A 93 -4.76 -12.52 -0.54
C PRO A 93 -5.54 -11.29 -0.97
N LEU A 94 -6.84 -11.43 -1.25
CA LEU A 94 -7.69 -10.34 -1.69
C LEU A 94 -7.91 -9.36 -0.54
N TRP A 95 -8.24 -9.89 0.64
CA TRP A 95 -8.39 -9.09 1.85
C TRP A 95 -7.12 -8.28 2.15
N PHE A 96 -5.94 -8.90 2.05
CA PHE A 96 -4.67 -8.20 2.25
C PHE A 96 -4.47 -7.09 1.20
N GLY A 97 -4.75 -7.37 -0.08
CA GLY A 97 -4.65 -6.38 -1.15
C GLY A 97 -5.54 -5.17 -0.93
N VAL A 98 -6.79 -5.36 -0.48
CA VAL A 98 -7.73 -4.27 -0.21
C VAL A 98 -7.23 -3.39 0.95
N ILE A 99 -6.80 -3.99 2.05
CA ILE A 99 -6.23 -3.24 3.17
C ILE A 99 -5.01 -2.45 2.74
N LEU A 100 -4.12 -3.09 1.98
CA LEU A 100 -2.89 -2.48 1.51
C LEU A 100 -3.19 -1.25 0.65
N VAL A 101 -4.17 -1.31 -0.26
CA VAL A 101 -4.59 -0.15 -1.07
C VAL A 101 -5.14 0.99 -0.21
N ILE A 102 -5.97 0.69 0.79
CA ILE A 102 -6.54 1.70 1.69
C ILE A 102 -5.44 2.38 2.52
N VAL A 103 -4.53 1.60 3.11
CA VAL A 103 -3.43 2.09 3.95
C VAL A 103 -2.47 2.96 3.12
N LEU A 104 -2.13 2.55 1.91
CA LEU A 104 -1.29 3.35 1.02
C LEU A 104 -1.98 4.63 0.55
N GLY A 105 -3.29 4.57 0.26
CA GLY A 105 -4.09 5.74 -0.04
C GLY A 105 -4.09 6.76 1.11
N MET A 106 -4.22 6.29 2.35
CA MET A 106 -4.07 7.12 3.55
C MET A 106 -2.65 7.69 3.69
N GLY A 107 -1.62 6.88 3.42
CA GLY A 107 -0.22 7.29 3.49
C GLY A 107 0.07 8.51 2.61
N ALA A 108 -0.41 8.49 1.38
CA ALA A 108 -0.23 9.60 0.42
C ALA A 108 -0.92 10.92 0.84
N MET A 109 -1.86 10.86 1.78
CA MET A 109 -2.64 12.02 2.26
C MET A 109 -2.17 12.56 3.61
N THR A 110 -1.57 11.72 4.45
CA THR A 110 -1.25 12.05 5.85
C THR A 110 -0.03 12.99 5.93
N PRO A 111 0.05 13.92 6.91
CA PRO A 111 1.10 14.93 7.00
C PRO A 111 2.40 14.35 7.62
N PRO A 112 3.23 13.65 6.83
CA PRO A 112 4.68 13.94 6.81
C PRO A 112 5.22 14.38 5.44
N VAL A 113 4.75 13.78 4.35
CA VAL A 113 5.04 14.24 2.96
C VAL A 113 3.76 14.57 2.23
N GLY A 114 2.65 13.85 2.46
CA GLY A 114 1.30 14.20 1.98
C GLY A 114 1.25 14.70 0.53
N ILE A 115 1.91 14.01 -0.40
CA ILE A 115 2.16 14.47 -1.79
C ILE A 115 0.87 15.01 -2.43
N ASN A 116 -0.28 14.37 -2.19
CA ASN A 116 -1.57 14.80 -2.72
C ASN A 116 -1.97 16.21 -2.24
N CYS A 117 -1.69 16.55 -0.98
CA CYS A 117 -1.94 17.87 -0.41
C CYS A 117 -0.98 18.92 -0.98
N TYR A 118 0.28 18.57 -1.26
CA TYR A 118 1.24 19.47 -1.89
C TYR A 118 0.91 19.75 -3.36
N ILE A 119 0.46 18.74 -4.10
CA ILE A 119 -0.06 18.90 -5.46
C ILE A 119 -1.24 19.87 -5.44
N MET A 120 -2.17 19.69 -4.51
CA MET A 120 -3.32 20.59 -4.36
C MET A 120 -2.90 22.04 -4.02
N LYS A 121 -1.90 22.21 -3.15
CA LYS A 121 -1.33 23.53 -2.84
C LYS A 121 -0.70 24.22 -4.06
N SER A 122 -0.12 23.45 -4.99
CA SER A 122 0.44 24.02 -6.24
C SER A 122 -0.65 24.62 -7.16
N MET A 123 -1.86 24.08 -7.11
CA MET A 123 -3.03 24.56 -7.85
C MET A 123 -3.75 25.70 -7.10
N LEU A 124 -3.84 25.61 -5.77
CA LEU A 124 -4.53 26.57 -4.90
C LEU A 124 -3.52 27.44 -4.13
N LYS A 125 -2.88 28.38 -4.83
CA LYS A 125 -1.82 29.22 -4.26
C LYS A 125 -2.27 30.03 -3.04
N ASP A 126 -3.54 30.43 -2.97
CA ASP A 126 -4.09 31.29 -1.92
C ASP A 126 -4.48 30.54 -0.63
N VAL A 127 -4.59 29.21 -0.66
CA VAL A 127 -5.01 28.42 0.50
C VAL A 127 -3.78 27.94 1.28
N PRO A 128 -3.64 28.22 2.59
CA PRO A 128 -2.50 27.76 3.36
C PRO A 128 -2.51 26.23 3.48
N LEU A 129 -1.33 25.61 3.41
CA LEU A 129 -1.17 24.15 3.45
C LEU A 129 -1.80 23.51 4.71
N ASN A 130 -1.73 24.21 5.84
CA ASN A 130 -2.38 23.79 7.09
C ASN A 130 -3.91 23.62 6.94
N ARG A 131 -4.56 24.49 6.15
CA ARG A 131 -6.02 24.40 5.92
C ARG A 131 -6.37 23.22 5.01
N ILE A 132 -5.48 22.89 4.06
CA ILE A 132 -5.62 21.70 3.22
C ILE A 132 -5.50 20.43 4.08
N PHE A 133 -4.45 20.34 4.91
CA PHE A 133 -4.28 19.19 5.80
C PHE A 133 -5.43 19.04 6.81
N SER A 134 -5.91 20.14 7.38
CA SER A 134 -7.07 20.12 8.28
C SER A 134 -8.34 19.58 7.60
N GLY A 135 -8.50 19.81 6.29
CA GLY A 135 -9.61 19.27 5.51
C GLY A 135 -9.47 17.78 5.17
N VAL A 136 -8.25 17.25 5.19
CA VAL A 136 -7.92 15.86 4.84
C VAL A 136 -8.09 14.92 6.04
N TRP A 137 -7.89 15.42 7.27
CA TRP A 137 -8.03 14.61 8.49
C TRP A 137 -9.35 13.84 8.63
N PRO A 138 -10.54 14.41 8.35
CA PRO A 138 -11.78 13.65 8.36
C PRO A 138 -11.77 12.44 7.41
N PHE A 139 -11.12 12.57 6.26
CA PHE A 139 -10.98 11.49 5.28
C PHE A 139 -9.99 10.42 5.75
N VAL A 140 -8.87 10.82 6.34
CA VAL A 140 -7.89 9.89 6.92
C VAL A 140 -8.51 9.08 8.06
N ILE A 141 -9.27 9.74 8.95
CA ILE A 141 -9.98 9.09 10.04
C ILE A 141 -11.04 8.11 9.51
N SER A 142 -11.81 8.51 8.49
CA SER A 142 -12.79 7.64 7.85
C SER A 142 -12.14 6.38 7.24
N ASN A 143 -11.00 6.52 6.55
CA ASN A 143 -10.27 5.37 6.02
C ASN A 143 -9.68 4.49 7.12
N LEU A 144 -9.21 5.07 8.22
CA LEU A 144 -8.73 4.31 9.37
C LEU A 144 -9.86 3.48 9.98
N ILE A 145 -11.05 4.07 10.16
CA ILE A 145 -12.25 3.37 10.63
C ILE A 145 -12.61 2.24 9.66
N CYS A 146 -12.65 2.53 8.36
CA CYS A 146 -12.89 1.52 7.33
C CYS A 146 -11.90 0.36 7.44
N CYS A 147 -10.60 0.65 7.55
CA CYS A 147 -9.55 -0.36 7.71
C CYS A 147 -9.79 -1.24 8.95
N VAL A 148 -10.11 -0.65 10.11
CA VAL A 148 -10.43 -1.39 11.34
C VAL A 148 -11.66 -2.28 11.15
N ILE A 149 -12.70 -1.79 10.49
CA ILE A 149 -13.91 -2.58 10.20
C ILE A 149 -13.58 -3.76 9.28
N LEU A 150 -12.79 -3.54 8.23
CA LEU A 150 -12.39 -4.62 7.32
C LEU A 150 -11.47 -5.66 7.99
N ILE A 151 -10.68 -5.24 8.97
CA ILE A 151 -9.88 -6.16 9.79
C ILE A 151 -10.77 -6.99 10.71
N ALA A 152 -11.78 -6.38 11.34
CA ALA A 152 -12.72 -7.09 12.20
C ALA A 152 -13.68 -8.00 11.41
N PHE A 153 -14.05 -7.60 10.19
CA PHE A 153 -15.03 -8.28 9.35
C PHE A 153 -14.48 -8.55 7.93
N PRO A 154 -13.56 -9.52 7.76
CA PRO A 154 -12.96 -9.84 6.47
C PRO A 154 -14.00 -10.32 5.43
N ILE A 155 -15.14 -10.82 5.89
CA ILE A 155 -16.29 -11.21 5.05
C ILE A 155 -16.75 -10.07 4.13
N ILE A 156 -16.67 -8.81 4.57
CA ILE A 156 -17.11 -7.67 3.73
C ILE A 156 -16.32 -7.62 2.42
N VAL A 157 -15.02 -7.98 2.48
CA VAL A 157 -14.15 -7.98 1.30
C VAL A 157 -14.39 -9.20 0.42
N THR A 158 -14.61 -10.36 1.02
CA THR A 158 -14.71 -11.64 0.30
C THR A 158 -16.13 -11.99 -0.14
N PHE A 159 -17.15 -11.32 0.38
CA PHE A 159 -18.56 -11.57 0.07
C PHE A 159 -18.90 -11.33 -1.41
N LEU A 160 -18.52 -10.16 -1.95
CA LEU A 160 -18.85 -9.82 -3.33
C LEU A 160 -18.16 -10.76 -4.35
N PRO A 161 -16.86 -11.06 -4.25
CA PRO A 161 -16.22 -12.06 -5.11
C PRO A 161 -16.76 -13.48 -4.90
N GLY A 162 -17.20 -13.81 -3.68
CA GLY A 162 -17.82 -15.10 -3.37
C GLY A 162 -19.17 -15.32 -4.05
N LEU A 163 -19.88 -14.25 -4.44
CA LEU A 163 -21.14 -14.31 -5.20
C LEU A 163 -20.93 -14.54 -6.71
N PHE A 164 -19.75 -14.22 -7.24
CA PHE A 164 -19.41 -14.39 -8.67
C PHE A 164 -18.60 -15.67 -8.96
N LYS A 165 -18.36 -16.51 -7.94
CA LYS A 165 -17.87 -17.89 -8.09
C LYS A 165 -19.03 -18.86 -8.11
#